data_AF-A0AAD9NVH4-F1
#
_entry.id   AF-A0AAD9NVH4-F1
#
_cell.length_a   1.000
_cell.length_b   1.000
_cell.length_c   1.000
_cell.angle_alpha   90.00
_cell.angle_beta   90.00
_cell.angle_gamma   90.00
#
_symmetry.space_group_name_H-M   'P 1'
#
loop_
_entity.id
_entity.type
_entity.pdbx_description
1 polymer ?
#
loop_
_entity_poly.entity_id
_entity_poly.type
_entity_poly.pdbx_seq_one_letter_code
_entity_poly.pdbx_strand_id
1 'polypeptide(L)'
;MLPPIDYSDGKTDASKKRDMVRTYKRKTQRGAYGDAILKAALLALEEQPWKTVSRLYHVPARTLRRHRDNRVATRGALGPMKTALPAATESILRDHIAYMEKCLYGLTTIDVRRLAYDLA
;
A
#
# COMPACT_ATOMS: atom_id res chain seq x y z
N MET A 1 -30.39 -27.08 53.89
CA MET A 1 -29.73 -25.80 53.57
C MET A 1 -28.56 -26.12 52.66
N LEU A 2 -28.68 -25.89 51.35
CA LEU A 2 -27.60 -26.14 50.39
C LEU A 2 -26.61 -24.95 50.43
N PRO A 3 -25.29 -25.19 50.35
CA PRO A 3 -24.31 -24.10 50.35
C PRO A 3 -24.39 -23.28 49.04
N PRO A 4 -23.97 -22.00 49.06
CA PRO A 4 -23.95 -21.15 47.88
C PRO A 4 -23.01 -21.72 46.81
N ILE A 5 -23.45 -21.71 45.55
CA ILE A 5 -22.62 -22.04 44.40
C ILE A 5 -21.70 -20.84 44.16
N ASP A 6 -20.41 -21.00 44.43
CA ASP A 6 -19.37 -20.03 44.05
C ASP A 6 -19.24 -20.00 42.53
N TYR A 7 -19.70 -18.91 41.91
CA TYR A 7 -19.40 -18.59 40.52
C TYR A 7 -17.95 -18.08 40.41
N SER A 8 -16.98 -18.97 40.58
CA SER A 8 -15.61 -18.70 40.15
C SER A 8 -15.56 -18.88 38.62
N ASP A 9 -15.99 -17.84 37.88
CA ASP A 9 -15.79 -17.79 36.44
C ASP A 9 -14.29 -17.81 36.18
N GLY A 10 -13.82 -18.97 35.72
CA GLY A 10 -12.48 -19.15 35.22
C GLY A 10 -12.19 -18.06 34.20
N LYS A 11 -11.03 -17.42 34.34
CA LYS A 11 -10.46 -16.55 33.32
C LYS A 11 -10.23 -17.39 32.05
N THR A 12 -11.27 -17.59 31.25
CA THR A 12 -11.14 -17.97 29.86
C THR A 12 -10.48 -16.82 29.13
N ASP A 13 -9.44 -17.12 28.34
CA ASP A 13 -8.65 -16.24 27.48
C ASP A 13 -9.52 -15.32 26.59
N ALA A 14 -10.10 -14.30 27.21
CA ALA A 14 -10.85 -13.28 26.54
C ALA A 14 -9.86 -12.37 25.82
N SER A 15 -9.90 -12.47 24.50
CA SER A 15 -9.32 -11.52 23.55
C SER A 15 -7.90 -11.81 23.09
N LYS A 16 -7.71 -12.94 22.39
CA LYS A 16 -6.85 -12.89 21.20
C LYS A 16 -7.55 -12.01 20.16
N LYS A 17 -7.46 -10.68 20.33
CA LYS A 17 -7.80 -9.70 19.28
C LYS A 17 -7.13 -10.20 18.01
N ARG A 18 -7.91 -10.62 17.02
CA ARG A 18 -7.43 -10.68 15.65
C ARG A 18 -7.15 -9.23 15.29
N ASP A 19 -5.92 -8.79 15.51
CA ASP A 19 -5.45 -7.50 15.04
C ASP A 19 -5.58 -7.55 13.52
N MET A 20 -6.72 -7.08 13.03
CA MET A 20 -6.94 -6.91 11.61
C MET A 20 -5.93 -5.84 11.20
N VAL A 21 -4.87 -6.25 10.50
CA VAL A 21 -3.77 -5.38 10.10
C VAL A 21 -4.35 -4.27 9.23
N ARG A 22 -4.62 -3.11 9.83
CA ARG A 22 -5.21 -1.94 9.15
C ARG A 22 -4.35 -1.43 8.00
N THR A 23 -3.02 -1.60 8.11
CA THR A 23 -2.06 -1.15 7.12
C THR A 23 -1.13 -2.32 6.77
N TYR A 24 -1.28 -2.85 5.55
CA TYR A 24 -0.41 -3.92 5.07
C TYR A 24 1.04 -3.44 4.96
N LYS A 25 1.94 -4.02 5.77
CA LYS A 25 3.38 -3.85 5.62
C LYS A 25 3.91 -4.89 4.63
N ARG A 26 4.46 -4.40 3.52
CA ARG A 26 5.03 -5.26 2.47
C ARG A 26 6.23 -6.05 3.01
N LYS A 27 6.23 -7.37 2.78
CA LYS A 27 7.29 -8.27 3.25
C LYS A 27 8.48 -8.42 2.28
N THR A 28 8.31 -8.05 1.01
CA THR A 28 9.30 -8.29 -0.05
C THR A 28 9.98 -7.01 -0.52
N GLN A 29 11.28 -7.06 -0.79
CA GLN A 29 12.05 -5.98 -1.42
C GLN A 29 12.05 -6.02 -2.96
N ARG A 30 11.18 -6.83 -3.58
CA ARG A 30 11.11 -6.95 -5.04
C ARG A 30 10.75 -5.59 -5.67
N GLY A 31 11.47 -5.15 -6.69
CA GLY A 31 11.17 -3.86 -7.32
C GLY A 31 11.69 -2.63 -6.57
N ALA A 32 12.37 -2.80 -5.43
CA ALA A 32 12.88 -1.69 -4.60
C ALA A 32 14.19 -1.08 -5.14
N TYR A 33 14.43 -1.14 -6.46
CA TYR A 33 15.62 -0.57 -7.07
C TYR A 33 15.49 0.92 -7.38
N GLY A 34 14.31 1.55 -7.20
CA GLY A 34 14.12 2.97 -7.49
C GLY A 34 14.19 3.31 -8.99
N ASP A 35 13.54 4.41 -9.40
CA ASP A 35 13.48 4.78 -10.82
C ASP A 35 14.81 5.33 -11.35
N ALA A 36 15.56 6.07 -10.53
CA ALA A 36 16.85 6.66 -10.92
C ALA A 36 17.91 5.59 -11.25
N ILE A 37 18.07 4.59 -10.38
CA ILE A 37 19.01 3.47 -10.57
C ILE A 37 18.60 2.64 -11.78
N LEU A 38 17.29 2.42 -11.99
CA LEU A 38 16.81 1.70 -13.17
C LEU A 38 17.19 2.43 -14.46
N LYS A 39 17.02 3.75 -14.51
CA LYS A 39 17.43 4.57 -15.67
C LYS A 39 18.93 4.49 -15.91
N ALA A 40 19.74 4.66 -14.87
CA ALA A 40 21.19 4.54 -14.96
C ALA A 40 21.62 3.15 -15.45
N ALA A 41 20.97 2.09 -14.96
CA ALA A 41 21.25 0.72 -15.39
C ALA A 41 20.88 0.46 -16.85
N LEU A 42 19.80 1.09 -17.35
CA LEU A 42 19.43 0.98 -18.77
C LEU A 42 20.42 1.71 -19.68
N LEU A 43 20.93 2.88 -19.28
CA LEU A 43 21.98 3.60 -20.01
C LEU A 43 23.30 2.82 -20.02
N ALA A 44 23.72 2.28 -18.87
CA ALA A 44 24.93 1.48 -18.76
C ALA A 44 24.88 0.18 -19.60
N LEU A 45 23.69 -0.23 -20.03
CA LEU A 45 23.50 -1.42 -20.84
C LEU A 45 23.88 -1.23 -22.31
N GLU A 46 24.04 0.01 -22.77
CA GLU A 46 24.55 0.32 -24.11
C GLU A 46 26.04 -0.03 -24.21
N GLU A 47 26.78 0.14 -23.11
CA GLU A 47 28.24 -0.04 -23.04
C GLU A 47 28.68 -1.39 -22.45
N GLN A 48 27.85 -2.00 -21.59
CA GLN A 48 28.24 -3.18 -20.81
C GLN A 48 27.29 -4.37 -20.95
N PRO A 49 27.80 -5.62 -20.81
CA PRO A 49 26.96 -6.80 -20.89
C PRO A 49 26.03 -6.92 -19.68
N TRP A 50 24.86 -7.52 -19.91
CA TRP A 50 23.76 -7.69 -18.94
C TRP A 50 24.17 -8.19 -17.56
N LYS A 51 25.10 -9.16 -17.50
CA LYS A 51 25.56 -9.75 -16.24
C LYS A 51 26.35 -8.76 -15.39
N THR A 52 27.12 -7.88 -16.02
CA THR A 52 27.93 -6.86 -15.34
C THR A 52 27.04 -5.76 -14.79
N VAL A 53 26.14 -5.21 -15.62
CA VAL A 53 25.17 -4.19 -15.21
C VAL A 53 24.27 -4.70 -14.07
N SER A 54 23.83 -5.97 -14.16
CA SER A 54 23.01 -6.58 -13.11
C SER A 54 23.71 -6.64 -11.75
N ARG A 55 25.02 -6.93 -11.73
CA ARG A 55 25.82 -6.95 -10.51
C ARG A 55 26.09 -5.54 -9.99
N LEU A 56 26.37 -4.58 -10.87
CA LEU A 56 26.70 -3.20 -10.51
C LEU A 56 25.52 -2.46 -9.88
N TYR A 57 24.33 -2.58 -10.47
CA TYR A 57 23.14 -1.86 -10.03
C TYR A 57 22.19 -2.69 -9.15
N HIS A 58 22.57 -3.94 -8.81
CA HIS A 58 21.75 -4.88 -8.04
C HIS A 58 20.33 -5.10 -8.61
N VAL A 59 20.15 -4.89 -9.91
CA VAL A 59 18.88 -5.16 -10.62
C VAL A 59 19.01 -6.49 -11.37
N PRO A 60 18.09 -7.45 -11.21
CA PRO A 60 18.17 -8.72 -11.93
C PRO A 60 18.16 -8.51 -13.46
N ALA A 61 19.02 -9.22 -14.19
CA ALA A 61 19.11 -9.12 -15.65
C ALA A 61 17.77 -9.35 -16.37
N ARG A 62 16.93 -10.28 -15.85
CA ARG A 62 15.58 -10.51 -16.37
C ARG A 62 14.68 -9.28 -16.24
N THR A 63 14.84 -8.52 -15.16
CA THR A 63 14.11 -7.27 -14.92
C THR A 63 14.56 -6.19 -15.90
N LEU A 64 15.88 -6.01 -16.07
CA LEU A 64 16.43 -5.07 -17.06
C LEU A 64 15.92 -5.36 -18.48
N ARG A 65 15.95 -6.64 -18.90
CA ARG A 65 15.42 -7.04 -20.21
C ARG A 65 13.94 -6.69 -20.38
N ARG A 66 13.11 -6.96 -19.37
CA ARG A 66 11.68 -6.60 -19.40
C ARG A 66 11.46 -5.10 -19.53
N HIS A 67 12.27 -4.28 -18.88
CA HIS A 67 12.18 -2.81 -18.97
C HIS A 67 12.67 -2.28 -20.31
N ARG A 68 13.74 -2.85 -20.89
CA ARG A 68 14.20 -2.53 -22.26
C ARG A 68 13.11 -2.85 -23.29
N ASP A 69 12.52 -4.05 -23.19
CA ASP A 69 11.50 -4.52 -24.13
C ASP A 69 10.13 -3.84 -23.90
N ASN A 70 10.04 -2.85 -23.01
CA ASN A 70 8.81 -2.16 -22.59
C ASN A 70 7.67 -3.11 -22.17
N ARG A 71 7.99 -4.31 -21.68
CA ARG A 71 7.00 -5.33 -21.25
C ARG A 71 6.51 -5.11 -19.81
N VAL A 72 6.88 -3.98 -19.19
CA VAL A 72 6.48 -3.61 -17.83
C VAL A 72 5.62 -2.36 -17.90
N ALA A 73 4.39 -2.45 -17.36
CA ALA A 73 3.42 -1.35 -17.39
C ALA A 73 3.83 -0.13 -16.53
N THR A 74 4.63 -0.35 -15.48
CA THR A 74 5.08 0.71 -14.54
C THR A 74 6.52 0.49 -14.11
N ARG A 75 7.33 1.55 -14.19
CA ARG A 75 8.74 1.53 -13.77
C ARG A 75 8.82 1.68 -12.25
N GLY A 76 9.72 0.94 -11.60
CA GLY A 76 10.13 1.19 -10.22
C GLY A 76 9.17 0.80 -9.07
N ALA A 77 7.96 0.29 -9.32
CA ALA A 77 7.07 -0.12 -8.23
C ALA A 77 6.31 -1.42 -8.55
N LEU A 78 6.40 -2.39 -7.63
CA LEU A 78 5.57 -3.60 -7.64
C LEU A 78 4.51 -3.45 -6.56
N GLY A 79 3.30 -3.02 -6.93
CA GLY A 79 2.18 -2.96 -5.99
C GLY A 79 0.91 -2.39 -6.60
N PRO A 80 -0.24 -3.05 -6.44
CA PRO A 80 -1.52 -2.44 -6.68
C PRO A 80 -2.00 -1.77 -5.39
N MET A 81 -1.71 -0.47 -5.27
CA MET A 81 -2.73 0.46 -4.80
C MET A 81 -2.81 1.50 -5.92
N LYS A 82 -3.53 1.14 -6.98
CA LYS A 82 -3.91 2.16 -7.96
C LYS A 82 -4.92 3.04 -7.24
N THR A 83 -4.64 4.33 -7.16
CA THR A 83 -5.64 5.27 -6.66
C THR A 83 -6.85 5.16 -7.59
N ALA A 84 -8.03 4.92 -7.02
CA ALA A 84 -9.27 4.85 -7.81
C ALA A 84 -9.58 6.22 -8.46
N LEU A 85 -9.11 7.29 -7.82
CA LEU A 85 -9.28 8.66 -8.27
C LEU A 85 -7.93 9.27 -8.68
N PRO A 86 -7.91 10.12 -9.73
CA PRO A 86 -6.79 11.01 -10.00
C PRO A 86 -6.46 11.96 -8.83
N ALA A 87 -5.19 12.38 -8.72
CA ALA A 87 -4.75 13.27 -7.65
C ALA A 87 -5.49 14.63 -7.63
N ALA A 88 -5.86 15.15 -8.80
CA ALA A 88 -6.60 16.41 -8.91
C ALA A 88 -8.00 16.29 -8.27
N THR A 89 -8.74 15.23 -8.60
CA THR A 89 -10.05 14.94 -8.01
C THR A 89 -9.97 14.65 -6.52
N GLU A 90 -8.92 13.97 -6.07
CA GLU A 90 -8.68 13.71 -4.65
C GLU A 90 -8.46 15.00 -3.86
N SER A 91 -7.74 15.97 -4.42
CA SER A 91 -7.56 17.30 -3.81
C SER A 91 -8.88 18.03 -3.67
N ILE A 92 -9.70 18.05 -4.72
CA ILE A 92 -11.01 18.72 -4.71
C ILE A 92 -11.92 18.11 -3.63
N LEU A 93 -11.98 16.78 -3.55
CA LEU A 93 -12.78 16.08 -2.56
C LEU A 93 -12.32 16.36 -1.14
N ARG A 94 -11.00 16.34 -0.89
CA ARG A 94 -10.43 16.70 0.42
C ARG A 94 -10.85 18.12 0.82
N ASP A 95 -10.71 19.08 -0.08
CA ASP A 95 -11.01 20.48 0.21
C ASP A 95 -12.51 20.69 0.46
N HIS A 96 -13.36 19.97 -0.27
CA HIS A 96 -14.81 19.97 -0.06
C HIS A 96 -15.21 19.37 1.29
N ILE A 97 -14.64 18.23 1.67
CA ILE A 97 -14.90 17.61 2.99
C ILE A 97 -14.46 18.55 4.13
N ALA A 98 -13.30 19.20 3.99
CA ALA A 98 -12.83 20.18 4.96
C ALA A 98 -13.75 21.42 5.03
N TYR A 99 -14.35 21.83 3.93
CA TYR A 99 -15.36 22.89 3.91
C TYR A 99 -16.64 22.45 4.64
N MET A 100 -17.14 21.24 4.38
CA MET A 100 -18.33 20.70 5.07
C MET A 100 -18.12 20.59 6.59
N GLU A 101 -16.91 20.24 7.02
CA GLU A 101 -16.54 20.23 8.45
C GLU A 101 -16.66 21.63 9.07
N LYS A 102 -16.13 22.67 8.39
CA LYS A 102 -16.25 24.06 8.84
C LYS A 102 -17.69 24.55 8.92
N CYS A 103 -18.56 24.04 8.04
CA CYS A 103 -19.99 24.35 8.04
C CYS A 103 -20.77 23.57 9.12
N LEU A 104 -20.09 22.88 10.05
CA LEU A 104 -20.68 22.15 11.17
C LEU A 104 -21.61 21.00 10.75
N TYR A 105 -21.39 20.40 9.58
CA TYR A 105 -22.15 19.21 9.15
C TYR A 105 -21.88 17.97 10.01
N GLY A 106 -20.87 17.99 10.89
CA GLY A 106 -20.61 16.92 11.86
C GLY A 106 -20.17 15.58 11.24
N LEU A 107 -19.67 15.60 10.00
CA LEU A 107 -19.26 14.39 9.29
C LEU A 107 -18.06 13.73 9.98
N THR A 108 -18.24 12.48 10.42
CA THR A 108 -17.14 11.69 10.94
C THR A 108 -16.40 10.97 9.81
N THR A 109 -15.17 10.54 10.09
CA THR A 109 -14.40 9.71 9.13
C THR A 109 -15.10 8.38 8.78
N ILE A 110 -16.05 7.92 9.61
CA ILE A 110 -16.86 6.72 9.32
C ILE A 110 -17.91 7.05 8.27
N ASP A 111 -18.59 8.19 8.40
CA ASP A 111 -19.66 8.61 7.49
C ASP A 111 -19.10 8.90 6.10
N VAL A 112 -17.95 9.56 6.03
CA VAL A 112 -17.24 9.79 4.75
C VAL A 112 -16.87 8.47 4.08
N ARG A 113 -16.42 7.46 4.84
CA ARG A 113 -16.10 6.13 4.29
C ARG A 113 -17.35 5.36 3.84
N ARG A 114 -18.48 5.50 4.55
CA ARG A 114 -19.76 4.90 4.16
C ARG A 114 -20.27 5.50 2.85
N LEU A 115 -20.31 6.84 2.77
CA LEU A 115 -20.68 7.57 1.55
C LEU A 115 -19.81 7.15 0.35
N ALA A 116 -18.50 7.05 0.55
CA ALA A 116 -17.58 6.61 -0.49
C ALA A 116 -17.80 5.15 -0.90
N TYR A 117 -18.19 4.28 0.02
CA TYR A 117 -18.50 2.88 -0.27
C TYR A 117 -19.82 2.72 -1.01
N ASP A 118 -20.86 3.47 -0.64
CA ASP A 118 -22.17 3.40 -1.29
C ASP A 118 -22.16 3.94 -2.74
N LEU A 119 -21.20 4.81 -3.07
CA LEU A 119 -21.03 5.41 -4.40
C LEU A 119 -20.17 4.57 -5.36
N ALA A 120 -19.41 3.59 -4.87
CA ALA A 120 -18.38 2.86 -5.64
C ALA A 120 -18.82 1.42 -5.98
#